data_AF-A0A6A3I8P2-F1
#
_entry.id   AF-A0A6A3I8P2-F1
#
_cell.length_a   1.000
_cell.length_b   1.000
_cell.length_c   1.000
_cell.angle_alpha   90.00
_cell.angle_beta   90.00
_cell.angle_gamma   90.00
#
_symmetry.space_group_name_H-M   'P 1'
#
loop_
_entity.id
_entity.type
_entity.pdbx_description
1 polymer ?
#
loop_
_entity_poly.entity_id
_entity_poly.type
_entity_poly.pdbx_seq_one_letter_code
_entity_poly.pdbx_strand_id
1 'polypeptide(L)'
;MKYSYSHSSGTFVADVPYDLFTSSIASGSNEYEIMIWLVAFGGAGPISSTGKTIATATIGSNSFKLYKGSNGATTKFLSYLIKNQGLPSNQYLITLEAGTNAKMTVSSFSAAVN
;
A
#
# COMPACT_ATOMS: atom_id res chain seq x y z
N MET A 1 0.95 -7.19 -11.24
CA MET A 1 1.97 -8.12 -10.68
C MET A 1 1.43 -9.54 -10.72
N LYS A 2 2.22 -10.53 -11.15
CA LYS A 2 1.89 -11.95 -10.96
C LYS A 2 2.88 -12.55 -9.99
N TYR A 3 2.39 -13.18 -8.93
CA TYR A 3 3.21 -13.84 -7.93
C TYR A 3 2.64 -15.22 -7.61
N SER A 4 3.52 -16.13 -7.22
CA SER A 4 3.18 -17.45 -6.68
C SER A 4 3.81 -17.60 -5.32
N TYR A 5 3.09 -18.29 -4.44
CA TYR A 5 3.50 -18.50 -3.06
C TYR A 5 3.43 -20.00 -2.70
N SER A 6 4.48 -20.50 -2.05
CA SER A 6 4.59 -21.86 -1.52
C SER A 6 5.33 -21.82 -0.18
N HIS A 7 4.84 -22.54 0.83
CA HIS A 7 5.50 -22.61 2.14
C HIS A 7 5.37 -23.99 2.74
N SER A 8 6.42 -24.41 3.46
CA SER A 8 6.65 -25.80 3.84
C SER A 8 5.89 -26.23 5.10
N SER A 9 5.67 -25.35 6.09
CA SER A 9 4.80 -25.59 7.26
C SER A 9 4.75 -24.39 8.21
N GLY A 10 3.65 -24.18 8.94
CA GLY A 10 3.47 -23.09 9.92
C GLY A 10 2.50 -21.97 9.48
N THR A 11 2.22 -21.02 10.38
CA THR A 11 1.34 -19.86 10.08
C THR A 11 2.09 -18.84 9.24
N PHE A 12 1.62 -18.61 8.02
CA PHE A 12 2.17 -17.60 7.14
C PHE A 12 1.39 -16.29 7.22
N VAL A 13 2.04 -15.24 7.68
CA VAL A 13 1.47 -13.89 7.79
C VAL A 13 2.29 -12.95 6.91
N ALA A 14 1.70 -12.49 5.81
CA ALA A 14 2.38 -11.62 4.86
C ALA A 14 1.39 -10.80 4.04
N ASP A 15 1.90 -9.72 3.48
CA ASP A 15 1.19 -8.89 2.52
C ASP A 15 1.93 -8.82 1.18
N VAL A 16 1.22 -8.42 0.13
CA VAL A 16 1.81 -8.11 -1.18
C VAL A 16 1.34 -6.73 -1.63
N PRO A 17 1.96 -5.65 -1.13
CA PRO A 17 1.58 -4.29 -1.47
C PRO A 17 2.39 -3.72 -2.65
N TYR A 18 1.75 -2.81 -3.39
CA TYR A 18 2.47 -1.64 -3.88
C TYR A 18 2.72 -0.69 -2.71
N ASP A 19 3.89 -0.06 -2.65
CA ASP A 19 4.24 0.91 -1.62
C ASP A 19 4.75 2.20 -2.28
N LEU A 20 4.01 3.29 -2.09
CA LEU A 20 4.25 4.56 -2.78
C LEU A 20 4.55 5.63 -1.73
N PHE A 21 5.60 6.41 -1.93
CA PHE A 21 5.88 7.55 -1.06
C PHE A 21 5.74 8.86 -1.82
N THR A 22 5.11 9.84 -1.18
CA THR A 22 4.95 11.18 -1.74
C THR A 22 5.57 12.24 -0.85
N SER A 23 5.95 13.36 -1.48
CA SER A 23 6.48 14.53 -0.82
C SER A 23 6.00 15.81 -1.51
N SER A 24 5.92 16.91 -0.77
CA SER A 24 5.64 18.24 -1.33
C SER A 24 6.78 18.76 -2.21
N ILE A 25 7.97 18.14 -2.12
CA ILE A 25 9.17 18.51 -2.88
C ILE A 25 9.72 17.24 -3.55
N ALA A 26 10.13 17.32 -4.82
CA ALA A 26 10.60 16.16 -5.58
C ALA A 26 11.83 15.44 -4.95
N SER A 27 12.70 16.18 -4.25
CA SER A 27 13.85 15.64 -3.50
C SER A 27 13.61 15.62 -1.99
N GLY A 28 12.37 15.80 -1.55
CA GLY A 28 12.00 15.87 -0.15
C GLY A 28 11.99 14.49 0.51
N SER A 29 11.78 14.50 1.82
CA SER A 29 11.51 13.27 2.58
C SER A 29 10.07 12.82 2.42
N ASN A 30 9.80 11.57 2.76
CA ASN A 30 8.47 10.98 2.72
C ASN A 30 7.53 11.75 3.66
N GLU A 31 6.43 12.27 3.12
CA GLU A 31 5.35 12.91 3.89
C GLU A 31 4.16 11.95 4.03
N TYR A 32 3.80 11.29 2.92
CA TYR A 32 2.74 10.30 2.87
C TYR A 32 3.26 9.00 2.30
N GLU A 33 2.69 7.92 2.80
CA GLU A 33 2.90 6.57 2.29
C GLU A 33 1.55 6.03 1.84
N ILE A 34 1.47 5.52 0.62
CA ILE A 34 0.26 4.99 0.03
C ILE A 34 0.54 3.54 -0.35
N MET A 35 0.03 2.60 0.44
CA MET A 35 0.14 1.18 0.14
C MET A 35 -1.08 0.71 -0.64
N ILE A 36 -0.93 -0.17 -1.62
CA ILE A 36 -2.04 -0.88 -2.28
C ILE A 36 -1.85 -2.37 -2.12
N TRP A 37 -2.52 -2.93 -1.12
CA TRP A 37 -2.41 -4.35 -0.77
C TRP A 37 -3.21 -5.18 -1.75
N LEU A 38 -2.52 -6.01 -2.54
CA LEU A 38 -3.16 -6.93 -3.47
C LEU A 38 -3.70 -8.16 -2.75
N VAL A 39 -2.97 -8.63 -1.73
CA VAL A 39 -3.38 -9.73 -0.85
C VAL A 39 -2.84 -9.53 0.56
N ALA A 40 -3.60 -10.05 1.54
CA ALA A 40 -3.21 -10.21 2.93
C ALA A 40 -3.39 -11.68 3.35
N PHE A 41 -2.30 -12.33 3.75
CA PHE A 41 -2.28 -13.73 4.20
C PHE A 41 -2.25 -13.82 5.73
N GLY A 42 -2.87 -14.87 6.28
CA GLY A 42 -2.73 -15.27 7.69
C GLY A 42 -3.10 -14.22 8.74
N GLY A 43 -3.93 -13.25 8.39
CA GLY A 43 -4.32 -12.16 9.29
C GLY A 43 -3.40 -10.94 9.25
N ALA A 44 -2.51 -10.82 8.25
CA ALA A 44 -1.79 -9.58 8.00
C ALA A 44 -2.78 -8.41 7.85
N GLY A 45 -2.47 -7.28 8.49
CA GLY A 45 -3.34 -6.12 8.53
C GLY A 45 -2.55 -4.83 8.29
N PRO A 46 -3.15 -3.84 7.62
CA PRO A 46 -2.52 -2.55 7.42
C PRO A 46 -2.45 -1.76 8.72
N ILE A 47 -1.59 -0.74 8.76
CA ILE A 47 -1.58 0.22 9.86
C ILE A 47 -2.93 0.94 9.91
N SER A 48 -3.53 0.96 11.10
CA SER A 48 -4.79 1.65 11.36
C SER A 48 -4.78 2.24 12.76
N SER A 49 -5.12 3.52 12.88
CA SER A 49 -5.27 4.17 14.19
C SER A 49 -6.48 3.67 14.98
N THR A 50 -7.48 3.08 14.31
CA THR A 50 -8.73 2.61 14.92
C THR A 50 -8.89 1.09 14.89
N GLY A 51 -8.02 0.39 14.16
CA GLY A 51 -8.22 -1.03 13.81
C GLY A 51 -9.42 -1.29 12.89
N LYS A 52 -10.14 -0.25 12.45
CA LYS A 52 -11.34 -0.36 11.62
C LYS A 52 -11.12 0.29 10.26
N THR A 53 -11.88 -0.19 9.29
CA THR A 53 -11.97 0.42 7.96
C THR A 53 -12.64 1.80 8.09
N ILE A 54 -12.08 2.82 7.45
CA ILE A 54 -12.63 4.19 7.45
C ILE A 54 -13.50 4.48 6.21
N ALA A 55 -13.29 3.74 5.12
CA ALA A 55 -14.10 3.80 3.91
C ALA A 55 -13.91 2.53 3.07
N THR A 56 -14.76 2.35 2.06
CA THR A 56 -14.52 1.37 1.00
C THR A 56 -14.38 2.12 -0.32
N ALA A 57 -13.37 1.79 -1.10
CA ALA A 57 -13.10 2.39 -2.40
C ALA A 57 -13.17 1.32 -3.49
N THR A 58 -13.85 1.63 -4.60
CA THR A 58 -13.90 0.74 -5.77
C THR A 58 -13.01 1.30 -6.86
N ILE A 59 -12.04 0.50 -7.32
CA ILE A 59 -11.12 0.84 -8.41
C ILE A 59 -11.23 -0.25 -9.47
N GLY A 60 -11.74 0.10 -10.65
CA GLY A 60 -12.14 -0.87 -11.66
C GLY A 60 -13.20 -1.83 -11.09
N SER A 61 -12.96 -3.13 -11.20
CA SER A 61 -13.83 -4.18 -10.65
C SER A 61 -13.47 -4.60 -9.21
N ASN A 62 -12.47 -3.96 -8.59
CA ASN A 62 -11.97 -4.37 -7.28
C ASN A 62 -12.44 -3.42 -6.17
N SER A 63 -12.83 -3.99 -5.04
CA SER A 63 -13.23 -3.25 -3.83
C SER A 63 -12.13 -3.32 -2.78
N PHE A 64 -11.69 -2.16 -2.29
CA PHE A 64 -10.63 -2.01 -1.32
C PHE A 64 -11.18 -1.42 -0.02
N LYS A 65 -10.84 -2.05 1.10
CA LYS A 65 -11.06 -1.48 2.43
C LYS A 65 -9.97 -0.47 2.72
N LEU A 66 -10.36 0.77 3.01
CA LEU A 66 -9.44 1.85 3.35
C LEU A 66 -9.16 1.89 4.84
N TYR A 67 -7.87 1.96 5.20
CA TYR A 67 -7.38 2.16 6.55
C TYR A 67 -6.46 3.39 6.58
N LYS A 68 -6.31 4.01 7.74
CA LYS A 68 -5.46 5.18 7.96
C LYS A 68 -4.78 5.05 9.31
N GLY A 69 -3.48 5.33 9.35
CA GLY A 69 -2.72 5.45 10.58
C GLY A 69 -1.34 6.08 10.33
N SER A 70 -0.62 6.38 11.41
CA SER A 70 0.71 6.97 11.36
C SER A 70 1.76 5.93 11.74
N ASN A 71 2.91 5.96 11.07
CA ASN A 71 4.08 5.13 11.34
C ASN A 71 5.29 5.97 11.82
N GLY A 72 5.04 7.07 12.52
CA GLY A 72 6.08 7.96 13.05
C GLY A 72 6.71 8.90 12.01
N ALA A 73 7.10 8.38 10.84
CA ALA A 73 7.66 9.18 9.73
C ALA A 73 6.66 9.45 8.58
N THR A 74 5.65 8.59 8.41
CA THR A 74 4.70 8.65 7.30
C THR A 74 3.26 8.40 7.76
N THR A 75 2.29 9.03 7.10
CA THR A 75 0.88 8.61 7.23
C THR A 75 0.57 7.59 6.14
N LYS A 76 0.21 6.36 6.51
CA LYS A 76 -0.09 5.26 5.57
C LYS A 76 -1.53 5.32 5.06
N PHE A 77 -1.72 5.01 3.79
CA PHE A 77 -2.95 5.30 3.07
C PHE A 77 -3.21 4.33 1.90
N LEU A 78 -4.47 4.13 1.49
CA LEU A 78 -4.87 3.38 0.28
C LEU A 78 -5.61 4.35 -0.66
N SER A 79 -5.37 4.28 -1.97
CA SER A 79 -5.81 5.28 -2.96
C SER A 79 -7.33 5.47 -3.11
N TYR A 80 -7.87 6.56 -2.53
CA TYR A 80 -9.16 7.23 -2.79
C TYR A 80 -9.14 8.73 -2.34
N LEU A 81 -7.95 9.31 -2.17
CA LEU A 81 -7.71 10.29 -1.10
C LEU A 81 -7.75 11.76 -1.49
N ILE A 82 -7.46 12.11 -2.75
CA ILE A 82 -7.45 13.52 -3.17
C ILE A 82 -8.80 14.17 -2.84
N LYS A 83 -9.89 13.45 -3.10
CA LYS A 83 -11.25 13.98 -2.89
C LYS A 83 -11.81 13.73 -1.49
N ASN A 84 -11.45 12.62 -0.83
CA ASN A 84 -12.21 12.14 0.32
C ASN A 84 -11.42 12.10 1.64
N GLN A 85 -10.10 12.27 1.61
CA GLN A 85 -9.25 12.07 2.79
C GLN A 85 -8.11 13.09 2.93
N GLY A 86 -8.17 14.17 2.15
CA GLY A 86 -7.29 15.33 2.32
C GLY A 86 -5.84 15.12 1.87
N LEU A 87 -5.58 14.20 0.94
CA LEU A 87 -4.26 14.15 0.29
C LEU A 87 -4.09 15.39 -0.60
N PRO A 88 -3.06 16.24 -0.38
CA PRO A 88 -2.83 17.39 -1.22
C PRO A 88 -2.58 16.98 -2.67
N SER A 89 -3.19 17.70 -3.62
CA SER A 89 -3.05 17.43 -5.05
C SER A 89 -1.70 17.85 -5.64
N ASN A 90 -0.88 18.57 -4.86
CA ASN A 90 0.44 19.10 -5.22
C ASN A 90 1.60 18.25 -4.67
N GLN A 91 1.41 16.93 -4.56
CA GLN A 91 2.43 16.00 -4.08
C GLN A 91 3.17 15.37 -5.26
N TYR A 92 4.50 15.24 -5.13
CA TYR A 92 5.35 14.46 -6.01
C TYR A 92 5.36 13.01 -5.55
N LEU A 93 5.19 12.06 -6.48
CA LEU A 93 5.55 10.66 -6.24
C LEU A 93 7.07 10.54 -6.29
N ILE A 94 7.69 10.22 -5.15
CA ILE A 94 9.16 10.17 -5.01
C ILE A 94 9.70 8.73 -4.97
N THR A 95 8.86 7.76 -4.57
CA THR A 95 9.22 6.34 -4.54
C THR A 95 8.03 5.50 -4.97
N LEU A 96 8.29 4.47 -5.79
CA LEU A 96 7.32 3.45 -6.18
C LEU A 96 7.98 2.08 -6.04
N GLU A 97 7.50 1.34 -5.05
CA GLU A 97 7.96 -0.01 -4.72
C GLU A 97 6.82 -1.01 -4.87
N ALA A 98 7.19 -2.27 -5.04
CA ALA A 98 6.26 -3.37 -4.95
C ALA A 98 6.99 -4.61 -4.44
N GLY A 99 6.43 -5.26 -3.44
CA GLY A 99 7.15 -6.33 -2.76
C GLY A 99 6.30 -7.04 -1.72
N THR A 100 6.99 -7.70 -0.81
CA THR A 100 6.40 -8.41 0.33
C THR A 100 7.46 -8.51 1.42
N ASN A 101 7.02 -8.61 2.67
CA ASN A 101 7.88 -8.93 3.80
C ASN A 101 8.22 -10.44 3.92
N ALA A 102 7.77 -11.25 2.95
CA ALA A 102 7.97 -12.68 2.90
C ALA A 102 8.79 -13.17 1.71
N LYS A 103 9.25 -14.42 1.76
CA LYS A 103 9.86 -15.07 0.60
C LYS A 103 8.77 -15.50 -0.39
N MET A 104 8.63 -14.77 -1.51
CA MET A 104 7.72 -15.08 -2.61
C MET A 104 8.44 -15.06 -3.96
N THR A 105 7.88 -15.75 -4.95
CA THR A 105 8.35 -15.68 -6.35
C THR A 105 7.47 -14.72 -7.14
N VAL A 106 8.09 -13.66 -7.67
CA VAL A 106 7.44 -12.72 -8.59
C VAL A 106 7.79 -13.16 -10.02
N SER A 107 6.81 -13.67 -10.76
CA SER A 107 7.02 -14.15 -12.13
C SER A 107 6.97 -13.04 -13.18
N SER A 108 6.29 -11.92 -12.86
CA SER A 108 6.31 -10.71 -13.67
C SER A 108 5.90 -9.48 -12.87
N PHE A 109 6.64 -8.40 -13.08
CA PHE A 109 6.36 -7.07 -12.54
C PHE A 109 6.76 -6.00 -13.55
N SER A 110 5.91 -4.99 -13.69
CA SER A 110 6.19 -3.78 -14.47
C SER A 110 5.48 -2.61 -13.82
N ALA A 111 6.17 -1.48 -13.75
CA ALA A 111 5.61 -0.21 -13.30
C ALA A 111 6.17 0.91 -14.16
N ALA A 112 5.34 1.89 -14.48
CA ALA A 112 5.73 3.07 -15.26
C ALA A 112 5.02 4.30 -14.69
N VAL A 113 5.74 5.41 -14.61
CA VAL A 113 5.19 6.75 -14.40
C VAL A 113 5.23 7.42 -15.76
N ASN A 114 4.06 7.75 -16.31
CA ASN A 114 3.90 8.34 -17.64
C ASN A 114 3.56 9.83 -17.53
#